data_AF-A0A960T676-F1
#
_entry.id   AF-A0A960T676-F1
#
_cell.length_a   1.000
_cell.length_b   1.000
_cell.length_c   1.000
_cell.angle_alpha   90.00
_cell.angle_beta   90.00
_cell.angle_gamma   90.00
#
_symmetry.space_group_name_H-M   'P 1'
#
loop_
_entity.id
_entity.type
_entity.pdbx_description
1 polymer ?
#
loop_
_entity_poly.entity_id
_entity_poly.type
_entity_poly.pdbx_seq_one_letter_code
_entity_poly.pdbx_strand_id
1 'polypeptide(L)'
;MRTLVLENKASNGDLLQATFLPDHGMNLCSYKRGDVEVIDQSTRPLFEERFAGLGALIGPHFHRRHTAVLPKIENEARYPHIARVRANRVDDPFSHGIARYAPWQAERDGTHIRAKLTGKDPWEGTPIKDLEGQDFVMEMKADLEPDGLRIRLSVVSDTDSLVGIHYYYALPPGKATVKADVQPRYRIGAEWQALPQHYALDTQCTLTFDLKEEADFGFQPYKDPFGGAIVLETEKYTLTTRYKAPSQENTWQLYHPAGSSFVCIEPISAQNPKRPLLSVSSLDIKLSID
;
A
#
# COMPACT_ATOMS: atom_id res chain seq x y z
N MET A 1 10.31 -18.89 -6.73
CA MET A 1 9.52 -17.64 -6.83
C MET A 1 10.38 -16.64 -7.59
N ARG A 2 9.86 -16.04 -8.66
CA ARG A 2 10.60 -15.01 -9.39
C ARG A 2 10.74 -13.76 -8.53
N THR A 3 11.92 -13.15 -8.55
CA THR A 3 12.23 -11.94 -7.80
C THR A 3 12.83 -10.90 -8.75
N LEU A 4 12.38 -9.65 -8.64
CA LEU A 4 12.96 -8.52 -9.36
C LEU A 4 13.64 -7.59 -8.36
N VAL A 5 14.95 -7.41 -8.50
CA VAL A 5 15.75 -6.52 -7.65
C VAL A 5 16.17 -5.30 -8.46
N LEU A 6 15.87 -4.11 -7.95
CA LEU A 6 16.40 -2.84 -8.41
C LEU A 6 17.57 -2.44 -7.51
N GLU A 7 18.67 -1.98 -8.09
CA GLU A 7 19.86 -1.51 -7.36
C GLU A 7 20.29 -0.16 -7.91
N ASN A 8 20.57 0.80 -7.02
CA ASN A 8 21.12 2.11 -7.38
C ASN A 8 22.06 2.59 -6.26
N LYS A 9 22.71 3.74 -6.42
CA LYS A 9 23.48 4.39 -5.36
C LYS A 9 22.82 5.70 -4.97
N ALA A 10 22.69 5.91 -3.67
CA ALA A 10 22.26 7.18 -3.12
C ALA A 10 23.30 8.27 -3.35
N SER A 11 22.91 9.54 -3.19
CA SER A 11 23.80 10.70 -3.39
C SER A 11 25.06 10.68 -2.49
N ASN A 12 24.99 10.04 -1.33
CA ASN A 12 26.11 9.84 -0.41
C ASN A 12 26.94 8.57 -0.70
N GLY A 13 26.60 7.81 -1.74
CA GLY A 13 27.29 6.59 -2.17
C GLY A 13 26.72 5.29 -1.60
N ASP A 14 25.75 5.35 -0.68
CA ASP A 14 25.13 4.16 -0.09
C ASP A 14 24.41 3.32 -1.16
N LEU A 15 24.45 2.00 -1.03
CA LEU A 15 23.64 1.11 -1.85
C LEU A 15 22.16 1.32 -1.53
N LEU A 16 21.35 1.58 -2.55
CA LEU A 16 19.90 1.61 -2.47
C LEU A 16 19.36 0.39 -3.22
N GLN A 17 18.44 -0.36 -2.60
CA GLN A 17 17.93 -1.61 -3.18
C GLN A 17 16.44 -1.79 -2.89
N ALA A 18 15.67 -2.18 -3.91
CA ALA A 18 14.24 -2.52 -3.78
C ALA A 18 13.96 -3.89 -4.42
N THR A 19 13.24 -4.75 -3.71
CA THR A 19 12.98 -6.13 -4.15
C THR A 19 11.48 -6.42 -4.25
N PHE A 20 11.02 -6.86 -5.42
CA PHE A 20 9.62 -7.16 -5.70
C PHE A 20 9.41 -8.63 -6.07
N LEU A 21 8.19 -9.13 -5.84
CA LEU A 21 7.76 -10.49 -6.19
C LEU A 21 6.62 -10.46 -7.22
N PRO A 22 6.90 -10.55 -8.53
CA PRO A 22 5.86 -10.50 -9.56
C PRO A 22 4.83 -11.62 -9.44
N ASP A 23 5.28 -12.83 -9.12
CA ASP A 23 4.39 -14.00 -9.02
C ASP A 23 3.46 -13.93 -7.79
N HIS A 24 3.69 -12.94 -6.92
CA HIS A 24 2.97 -12.72 -5.67
C HIS A 24 2.58 -11.24 -5.61
N GLY A 25 1.78 -10.79 -6.57
CA GLY A 25 1.14 -9.47 -6.51
C GLY A 25 2.05 -8.25 -6.65
N MET A 26 3.27 -8.41 -7.19
CA MET A 26 4.28 -7.34 -7.23
C MET A 26 4.55 -6.73 -5.85
N ASN A 27 4.38 -7.51 -4.77
CA ASN A 27 4.59 -7.01 -3.42
C ASN A 27 6.08 -6.67 -3.20
N LEU A 28 6.33 -5.52 -2.57
CA LEU A 28 7.66 -5.06 -2.19
C LEU A 28 8.13 -5.81 -0.93
N CYS A 29 9.09 -6.69 -1.09
CA CYS A 29 9.59 -7.53 0.00
C CYS A 29 10.67 -6.89 0.84
N SER A 30 11.40 -5.94 0.27
CA SER A 30 12.55 -5.31 0.91
C SER A 30 12.81 -3.98 0.23
N TYR A 31 13.08 -2.94 1.02
CA TYR A 31 13.57 -1.66 0.55
C TYR A 31 14.63 -1.15 1.51
N LYS A 32 15.86 -0.98 1.01
CA LYS A 32 17.03 -0.72 1.82
C LYS A 32 17.86 0.45 1.32
N ARG A 33 18.47 1.17 2.26
CA ARG A 33 19.59 2.11 2.05
C ARG A 33 20.72 1.74 2.99
N GLY A 34 21.86 1.29 2.44
CA GLY A 34 22.94 0.71 3.24
C GLY A 34 22.43 -0.45 4.10
N ASP A 35 22.63 -0.35 5.41
CA ASP A 35 22.19 -1.36 6.39
C ASP A 35 20.75 -1.14 6.90
N VAL A 36 20.08 -0.05 6.49
CA VAL A 36 18.71 0.26 6.91
C VAL A 36 17.71 -0.48 6.03
N GLU A 37 16.96 -1.41 6.60
CA GLU A 37 15.76 -2.01 5.99
C GLU A 37 14.51 -1.31 6.53
N VAL A 38 13.72 -0.71 5.63
CA VAL A 38 12.51 -0.01 6.04
C VAL A 38 11.25 -0.86 5.96
N ILE A 39 11.25 -2.00 5.26
CA ILE A 39 10.10 -2.92 5.26
C ILE A 39 10.25 -3.94 6.40
N ASP A 40 9.25 -4.04 7.27
CA ASP A 40 9.31 -4.92 8.44
C ASP A 40 9.31 -6.39 8.04
N GLN A 41 10.49 -7.00 8.11
CA GLN A 41 10.70 -8.41 7.78
C GLN A 41 10.03 -9.36 8.79
N SER A 42 9.67 -8.90 9.99
CA SER A 42 8.95 -9.72 10.98
C SER A 42 7.55 -10.13 10.48
N THR A 43 7.01 -9.38 9.52
CA THR A 43 5.68 -9.63 8.92
C THR A 43 5.70 -10.66 7.79
N ARG A 44 6.88 -11.20 7.42
CA ARG A 44 7.02 -12.23 6.37
C ARG A 44 6.13 -13.46 6.58
N PRO A 45 5.95 -14.01 7.80
CA PRO A 45 5.02 -15.13 8.00
C PRO A 45 3.57 -14.78 7.66
N LEU A 46 3.14 -13.53 7.91
CA LEU A 46 1.80 -13.08 7.50
C LEU A 46 1.68 -13.02 5.98
N PHE A 47 2.77 -12.68 5.30
CA PHE A 47 2.80 -12.55 3.85
C PHE A 47 2.71 -13.91 3.18
N GLU A 48 3.51 -14.88 3.67
CA GLU A 48 3.49 -16.26 3.19
C GLU A 48 2.17 -16.96 3.49
N GLU A 49 1.54 -16.64 4.63
CA GLU A 49 0.25 -17.21 5.02
C GLU A 49 -0.91 -16.66 4.16
N ARG A 50 -0.97 -15.34 3.97
CA ARG A 50 -2.19 -14.66 3.48
C ARG A 50 -1.96 -13.34 2.75
N PHE A 51 -0.75 -13.06 2.29
CA PHE A 51 -0.39 -11.82 1.58
C PHE A 51 -0.69 -10.54 2.40
N ALA A 52 -0.58 -10.64 3.72
CA ALA A 52 -0.57 -9.49 4.63
C ALA A 52 0.86 -9.26 5.14
N GLY A 53 1.31 -8.02 5.34
CA GLY A 53 2.71 -7.76 5.68
C GLY A 53 3.59 -7.41 4.48
N LEU A 54 4.86 -7.11 4.76
CA LEU A 54 5.84 -6.56 3.82
C LEU A 54 5.27 -5.30 3.12
N GLY A 55 5.45 -5.16 1.81
CA GLY A 55 4.92 -4.05 1.03
C GLY A 55 3.81 -4.48 0.09
N ALA A 56 2.57 -4.52 0.56
CA ALA A 56 1.44 -4.98 -0.25
C ALA A 56 0.88 -3.90 -1.19
N LEU A 57 0.41 -4.29 -2.38
CA LEU A 57 -0.39 -3.39 -3.23
C LEU A 57 -1.87 -3.39 -2.81
N ILE A 58 -2.59 -2.31 -3.11
CA ILE A 58 -4.05 -2.21 -2.98
C ILE A 58 -4.63 -2.01 -4.38
N GLY A 59 -5.65 -2.80 -4.73
CA GLY A 59 -6.45 -2.60 -5.94
C GLY A 59 -7.02 -3.92 -6.51
N PRO A 60 -8.13 -3.86 -7.27
CA PRO A 60 -8.85 -2.66 -7.67
C PRO A 60 -9.83 -2.11 -6.61
N HIS A 61 -9.97 -2.76 -5.45
CA HIS A 61 -10.81 -2.28 -4.35
C HIS A 61 -10.05 -2.18 -3.02
N PHE A 62 -10.64 -1.53 -2.03
CA PHE A 62 -10.09 -1.41 -0.67
C PHE A 62 -10.92 -2.19 0.34
N HIS A 63 -10.24 -2.75 1.36
CA HIS A 63 -10.86 -3.59 2.38
C HIS A 63 -11.60 -4.78 1.74
N ARG A 64 -12.65 -5.28 2.37
CA ARG A 64 -13.51 -6.35 1.89
C ARG A 64 -14.73 -5.77 1.17
N ARG A 65 -15.14 -6.44 0.10
CA ARG A 65 -16.39 -6.16 -0.60
C ARG A 65 -17.58 -6.77 0.09
N HIS A 66 -18.76 -6.29 -0.30
CA HIS A 66 -20.02 -6.80 0.21
C HIS A 66 -20.27 -8.23 -0.30
N THR A 67 -20.73 -9.13 0.57
CA THR A 67 -20.91 -10.56 0.24
C THR A 67 -21.81 -10.80 -0.95
N ALA A 68 -22.85 -9.98 -1.11
CA ALA A 68 -23.80 -10.07 -2.22
C ALA A 68 -23.18 -9.84 -3.63
N VAL A 69 -21.98 -9.24 -3.72
CA VAL A 69 -21.30 -9.01 -5.00
C VAL A 69 -20.07 -9.90 -5.18
N LEU A 70 -19.77 -10.79 -4.23
CA LEU A 70 -18.62 -11.67 -4.33
C LEU A 70 -18.90 -12.76 -5.37
N PRO A 71 -17.98 -12.99 -6.32
CA PRO A 71 -18.10 -14.11 -7.23
C PRO A 71 -17.91 -15.43 -6.47
N LYS A 72 -18.53 -16.48 -6.99
CA LYS A 72 -18.31 -17.85 -6.50
C LYS A 72 -16.99 -18.39 -7.06
N ILE A 73 -16.09 -18.78 -6.18
CA ILE A 73 -14.82 -19.43 -6.56
C ILE A 73 -15.04 -20.95 -6.57
N GLU A 74 -15.04 -21.57 -7.74
CA GLU A 74 -15.37 -23.00 -7.86
C GLU A 74 -14.34 -23.93 -7.21
N ASN A 75 -13.06 -23.54 -7.21
CA ASN A 75 -11.96 -24.35 -6.66
C ASN A 75 -11.04 -23.51 -5.77
N GLU A 76 -11.52 -23.17 -4.57
CA GLU A 76 -10.77 -22.39 -3.59
C GLU A 76 -9.41 -23.01 -3.20
N ALA A 77 -9.25 -24.33 -3.31
CA ALA A 77 -8.01 -25.03 -2.95
C ALA A 77 -6.81 -24.65 -3.84
N ARG A 78 -7.05 -24.06 -5.01
CA ARG A 78 -5.99 -23.51 -5.88
C ARG A 78 -5.36 -22.22 -5.34
N TYR A 79 -5.99 -21.61 -4.33
CA TYR A 79 -5.59 -20.32 -3.77
C TYR A 79 -5.34 -20.49 -2.27
N PRO A 80 -4.11 -20.83 -1.84
CA PRO A 80 -3.82 -21.29 -0.47
C PRO A 80 -4.30 -20.34 0.65
N HIS A 81 -4.23 -19.03 0.41
CA HIS A 81 -4.68 -18.03 1.38
C HIS A 81 -6.18 -18.13 1.70
N ILE A 82 -7.01 -18.62 0.78
CA ILE A 82 -8.47 -18.68 0.97
C ILE A 82 -8.83 -19.57 2.14
N ALA A 83 -8.22 -20.75 2.26
CA ALA A 83 -8.47 -21.67 3.37
C ALA A 83 -8.28 -20.98 4.74
N ARG A 84 -7.23 -20.17 4.86
CA ARG A 84 -6.95 -19.41 6.07
C ARG A 84 -7.94 -18.27 6.31
N VAL A 85 -8.31 -17.55 5.26
CA VAL A 85 -9.29 -16.45 5.34
C VAL A 85 -10.66 -16.99 5.77
N ARG A 86 -11.10 -18.13 5.21
CA ARG A 86 -12.33 -18.84 5.59
C ARG A 86 -12.31 -19.33 7.03
N ALA A 87 -11.18 -19.87 7.51
CA ALA A 87 -11.04 -20.29 8.90
C ALA A 87 -11.28 -19.13 9.91
N ASN A 88 -11.03 -17.89 9.48
CA ASN A 88 -11.31 -16.67 10.26
C ASN A 88 -12.69 -16.06 9.98
N ARG A 89 -13.61 -16.79 9.33
CA ARG A 89 -14.99 -16.35 9.00
C ARG A 89 -15.04 -15.09 8.16
N VAL A 90 -14.13 -14.98 7.19
CA VAL A 90 -14.10 -13.87 6.23
C VAL A 90 -14.56 -14.38 4.87
N ASP A 91 -15.57 -13.71 4.31
CA ASP A 91 -16.22 -14.10 3.05
C ASP A 91 -15.46 -13.60 1.82
N ASP A 92 -14.88 -12.41 1.86
CA ASP A 92 -14.05 -11.90 0.76
C ASP A 92 -12.61 -12.42 0.90
N PRO A 93 -12.16 -13.35 0.04
CA PRO A 93 -10.80 -13.89 0.12
C PRO A 93 -9.73 -12.86 -0.28
N PHE A 94 -10.10 -11.82 -1.04
CA PHE A 94 -9.18 -10.87 -1.64
C PHE A 94 -9.32 -9.49 -1.02
N SER A 95 -9.25 -9.40 0.32
CA SER A 95 -9.24 -8.09 1.00
C SER A 95 -8.18 -7.17 0.39
N HIS A 96 -8.51 -5.90 0.16
CA HIS A 96 -7.70 -4.90 -0.54
C HIS A 96 -7.44 -5.21 -2.02
N GLY A 97 -8.28 -6.04 -2.62
CA GLY A 97 -8.24 -6.37 -4.04
C GLY A 97 -7.20 -7.42 -4.42
N ILE A 98 -7.47 -8.06 -5.56
CA ILE A 98 -6.67 -9.17 -6.08
C ILE A 98 -5.22 -8.81 -6.44
N ALA A 99 -4.89 -7.52 -6.58
CA ALA A 99 -3.58 -7.04 -7.04
C ALA A 99 -2.40 -7.55 -6.22
N ARG A 100 -2.56 -7.71 -4.89
CA ARG A 100 -1.51 -8.22 -4.01
C ARG A 100 -1.37 -9.74 -3.99
N TYR A 101 -2.24 -10.47 -4.68
CA TYR A 101 -2.23 -11.93 -4.67
C TYR A 101 -1.83 -12.50 -6.04
N ALA A 102 -2.44 -11.98 -7.11
CA ALA A 102 -2.29 -12.53 -8.44
C ALA A 102 -0.88 -12.28 -9.03
N PRO A 103 -0.41 -13.17 -9.92
CA PRO A 103 0.86 -12.99 -10.60
C PRO A 103 0.77 -11.87 -11.65
N TRP A 104 1.75 -10.98 -11.67
CA TRP A 104 1.86 -9.90 -12.65
C TRP A 104 2.83 -10.26 -13.77
N GLN A 105 2.49 -9.83 -14.99
CA GLN A 105 3.45 -9.75 -16.08
C GLN A 105 4.39 -8.59 -15.78
N ALA A 106 5.69 -8.85 -15.64
CA ALA A 106 6.64 -7.81 -15.25
C ALA A 106 8.01 -7.98 -15.90
N GLU A 107 8.60 -6.87 -16.29
CA GLU A 107 9.92 -6.75 -16.87
C GLU A 107 10.77 -5.80 -16.03
N ARG A 108 12.06 -6.10 -15.91
CA ARG A 108 13.06 -5.24 -15.27
C ARG A 108 14.07 -4.78 -16.32
N ASP A 109 14.36 -3.49 -16.32
CA ASP A 109 15.42 -2.88 -17.10
C ASP A 109 16.26 -1.97 -16.19
N GLY A 110 17.45 -2.45 -15.80
CA GLY A 110 18.32 -1.75 -14.85
C GLY A 110 17.61 -1.41 -13.54
N THR A 111 17.42 -0.11 -13.31
CA THR A 111 16.78 0.45 -12.11
C THR A 111 15.26 0.64 -12.26
N HIS A 112 14.65 0.04 -13.29
CA HIS A 112 13.25 0.24 -13.64
C HIS A 112 12.49 -1.08 -13.72
N ILE A 113 11.24 -1.10 -13.26
CA ILE A 113 10.28 -2.19 -13.49
C ILE A 113 9.06 -1.62 -14.20
N ARG A 114 8.55 -2.37 -15.18
CA ARG A 114 7.22 -2.19 -15.76
C ARG A 114 6.45 -3.47 -15.54
N ALA A 115 5.26 -3.36 -14.94
CA ALA A 115 4.40 -4.49 -14.66
C ALA A 115 2.95 -4.19 -15.03
N LYS A 116 2.23 -5.24 -15.43
CA LYS A 116 0.83 -5.18 -15.83
C LYS A 116 0.06 -6.38 -15.28
N LEU A 117 -1.16 -6.11 -14.84
CA LEU A 117 -2.14 -7.10 -14.42
C LEU A 117 -3.49 -6.76 -15.09
N THR A 118 -4.14 -7.74 -15.67
CA THR A 118 -5.45 -7.57 -16.30
C THR A 118 -6.44 -8.59 -15.76
N GLY A 119 -7.73 -8.22 -15.73
CA GLY A 119 -8.79 -9.16 -15.38
C GLY A 119 -8.90 -10.36 -16.33
N LYS A 120 -8.28 -10.28 -17.52
CA LYS A 120 -8.25 -11.37 -18.50
C LYS A 120 -7.09 -12.34 -18.30
N ASP A 121 -6.10 -11.98 -17.50
CA ASP A 121 -4.98 -12.87 -17.23
C ASP A 121 -5.48 -14.13 -16.49
N PRO A 122 -4.98 -15.32 -16.86
CA PRO A 122 -5.33 -16.54 -16.15
C PRO A 122 -4.51 -16.66 -14.87
N TRP A 123 -5.17 -16.95 -13.75
CA TRP A 123 -4.53 -17.38 -12.52
C TRP A 123 -5.09 -18.73 -12.09
N GLU A 124 -4.23 -19.76 -12.13
CA GLU A 124 -4.63 -21.16 -11.92
C GLU A 124 -5.75 -21.61 -12.88
N GLY A 125 -5.70 -21.10 -14.12
CA GLY A 125 -6.66 -21.39 -15.19
C GLY A 125 -7.96 -20.58 -15.14
N THR A 126 -8.17 -19.76 -14.11
CA THR A 126 -9.35 -18.89 -13.97
C THR A 126 -9.00 -17.47 -14.37
N PRO A 127 -9.77 -16.78 -15.22
CA PRO A 127 -9.60 -15.36 -15.46
C PRO A 127 -9.69 -14.56 -14.15
N ILE A 128 -8.76 -13.65 -13.92
CA ILE A 128 -8.71 -12.84 -12.69
C ILE A 128 -10.01 -12.06 -12.44
N LYS A 129 -10.68 -11.57 -13.48
CA LYS A 129 -11.97 -10.89 -13.36
C LYS A 129 -13.09 -11.76 -12.82
N ASP A 130 -13.01 -13.08 -13.00
CA ASP A 130 -14.01 -14.02 -12.47
C ASP A 130 -13.77 -14.29 -10.97
N LEU A 131 -12.54 -14.06 -10.48
CA LEU A 131 -12.18 -14.10 -9.06
C LEU A 131 -12.43 -12.76 -8.36
N GLU A 132 -12.09 -11.67 -9.05
CA GLU A 132 -12.26 -10.31 -8.58
C GLU A 132 -13.66 -9.78 -8.85
N GLY A 133 -14.50 -10.38 -9.70
CA GLY A 133 -15.88 -9.92 -9.94
C GLY A 133 -16.02 -8.59 -10.71
N GLN A 134 -14.93 -8.07 -11.28
CA GLN A 134 -14.89 -6.89 -12.16
C GLN A 134 -13.73 -7.02 -13.16
N ASP A 135 -13.87 -6.49 -14.37
CA ASP A 135 -12.79 -6.47 -15.36
C ASP A 135 -11.98 -5.17 -15.25
N PHE A 136 -10.66 -5.28 -15.42
CA PHE A 136 -9.75 -4.17 -15.21
C PHE A 136 -8.42 -4.35 -15.93
N VAL A 137 -7.68 -3.25 -16.05
CA VAL A 137 -6.27 -3.21 -16.41
C VAL A 137 -5.55 -2.35 -15.37
N MET A 138 -4.60 -2.95 -14.68
CA MET A 138 -3.70 -2.27 -13.75
C MET A 138 -2.28 -2.23 -14.32
N GLU A 139 -1.60 -1.12 -14.08
CA GLU A 139 -0.18 -0.96 -14.41
C GLU A 139 0.59 -0.50 -13.17
N MET A 140 1.81 -0.99 -13.05
CA MET A 140 2.78 -0.55 -12.06
C MET A 140 4.10 -0.22 -12.76
N LYS A 141 4.66 0.93 -12.44
CA LYS A 141 6.04 1.29 -12.79
C LYS A 141 6.80 1.56 -11.51
N ALA A 142 7.98 0.97 -11.34
CA ALA A 142 8.86 1.26 -10.23
C ALA A 142 10.21 1.74 -10.76
N ASP A 143 10.65 2.92 -10.34
CA ASP A 143 11.92 3.52 -10.70
C ASP A 143 12.74 3.71 -9.42
N LEU A 144 13.92 3.10 -9.33
CA LEU A 144 14.85 3.32 -8.23
C LEU A 144 15.82 4.43 -8.59
N GLU A 145 15.56 5.62 -8.07
CA GLU A 145 16.33 6.86 -8.27
C GLU A 145 17.37 7.02 -7.14
N PRO A 146 18.43 7.84 -7.31
CA PRO A 146 19.42 8.08 -6.25
C PRO A 146 18.84 8.69 -4.97
N ASP A 147 17.66 9.29 -5.02
CA ASP A 147 16.98 9.92 -3.88
C ASP A 147 15.73 9.15 -3.44
N GLY A 148 15.48 7.96 -3.98
CA GLY A 148 14.44 7.06 -3.47
C GLY A 148 13.81 6.12 -4.49
N LEU A 149 12.80 5.39 -4.04
CA LEU A 149 11.98 4.49 -4.85
C LEU A 149 10.70 5.21 -5.26
N ARG A 150 10.48 5.39 -6.56
CA ARG A 150 9.24 5.93 -7.12
C ARG A 150 8.38 4.81 -7.68
N ILE A 151 7.10 4.80 -7.33
CA ILE A 151 6.10 3.82 -7.76
C ILE A 151 4.93 4.58 -8.36
N ARG A 152 4.59 4.28 -9.61
CA ARG A 152 3.38 4.78 -10.27
C ARG A 152 2.42 3.62 -10.45
N LEU A 153 1.23 3.74 -9.86
CA LEU A 153 0.14 2.78 -9.97
C LEU A 153 -1.01 3.38 -10.74
N SER A 154 -1.65 2.60 -11.60
CA SER A 154 -2.90 2.99 -12.25
C SER A 154 -3.83 1.80 -12.42
N VAL A 155 -5.12 2.10 -12.49
CA VAL A 155 -6.18 1.16 -12.84
C VAL A 155 -7.18 1.83 -13.78
N VAL A 156 -7.63 1.07 -14.76
CA VAL A 156 -8.83 1.34 -15.56
C VAL A 156 -9.74 0.12 -15.38
N SER A 157 -10.94 0.33 -14.86
CA SER A 157 -11.90 -0.75 -14.56
C SER A 157 -13.27 -0.45 -15.18
N ASP A 158 -14.08 -1.48 -15.34
CA ASP A 158 -15.49 -1.37 -15.73
C ASP A 158 -16.41 -0.88 -14.58
N THR A 159 -15.93 -0.88 -13.33
CA THR A 159 -16.62 -0.36 -12.15
C THR A 159 -15.76 0.62 -11.36
N ASP A 160 -16.32 1.21 -10.30
CA ASP A 160 -15.55 2.03 -9.36
C ASP A 160 -14.38 1.23 -8.78
N SER A 161 -13.20 1.86 -8.76
CA SER A 161 -11.94 1.24 -8.40
C SER A 161 -10.94 2.25 -7.82
N LEU A 162 -9.91 1.73 -7.18
CA LEU A 162 -8.82 2.52 -6.60
C LEU A 162 -7.50 1.76 -6.68
N VAL A 163 -6.41 2.51 -6.45
CA VAL A 163 -5.07 1.99 -6.23
C VAL A 163 -4.48 2.58 -4.95
N GLY A 164 -3.56 1.85 -4.35
CA GLY A 164 -2.79 2.31 -3.21
C GLY A 164 -1.70 1.31 -2.83
N ILE A 165 -1.03 1.59 -1.73
CA ILE A 165 -0.06 0.68 -1.11
C ILE A 165 -0.44 0.44 0.35
N HIS A 166 -0.15 -0.75 0.85
CA HIS A 166 -0.29 -1.14 2.24
C HIS A 166 1.07 -1.67 2.73
N TYR A 167 2.01 -0.75 2.91
CA TYR A 167 3.40 -1.09 3.26
C TYR A 167 3.59 -1.08 4.77
N TYR A 168 4.25 -2.12 5.28
CA TYR A 168 4.53 -2.35 6.69
C TYR A 168 5.96 -1.87 6.94
N TYR A 169 6.10 -0.64 7.43
CA TYR A 169 7.40 -0.04 7.69
C TYR A 169 7.92 -0.44 9.06
N ALA A 170 9.19 -0.84 9.13
CA ALA A 170 9.84 -1.31 10.35
C ALA A 170 9.90 -0.21 11.41
N LEU A 171 9.51 -0.54 12.65
CA LEU A 171 9.69 0.31 13.82
C LEU A 171 10.79 -0.27 14.71
N PRO A 172 12.01 0.26 14.63
CA PRO A 172 13.05 -0.07 15.59
C PRO A 172 12.62 0.29 17.01
N PRO A 173 13.15 -0.39 18.05
CA PRO A 173 12.96 0.04 19.43
C PRO A 173 13.43 1.49 19.60
N GLY A 174 12.63 2.31 20.28
CA GLY A 174 12.90 3.73 20.50
C GLY A 174 11.67 4.59 20.28
N LYS A 175 11.87 5.91 20.23
CA LYS A 175 10.80 6.84 19.85
C LYS A 175 10.54 6.78 18.35
N ALA A 176 9.27 6.80 17.97
CA ALA A 176 8.87 6.93 16.57
C ALA A 176 7.63 7.82 16.44
N THR A 177 7.58 8.64 15.40
CA THR A 177 6.45 9.53 15.13
C THR A 177 6.10 9.57 13.65
N VAL A 178 4.83 9.84 13.35
CA VAL A 178 4.35 10.14 12.00
C VAL A 178 3.96 11.60 11.92
N LYS A 179 4.46 12.31 10.91
CA LYS A 179 4.16 13.72 10.65
C LYS A 179 3.59 13.93 9.25
N ALA A 180 2.54 14.74 9.12
CA ALA A 180 1.96 15.09 7.83
C ALA A 180 1.10 16.35 7.92
N ASP A 181 1.04 17.14 6.85
CA ASP A 181 0.04 18.21 6.70
C ASP A 181 -1.33 17.61 6.38
N VAL A 182 -2.30 17.76 7.28
CA VAL A 182 -3.63 17.14 7.14
C VAL A 182 -4.75 18.14 7.35
N GLN A 183 -5.91 17.89 6.74
CA GLN A 183 -7.13 18.64 7.06
C GLN A 183 -7.46 18.50 8.55
N PRO A 184 -8.19 19.44 9.19
CA PRO A 184 -8.53 19.41 10.61
C PRO A 184 -9.57 18.32 10.98
N ARG A 185 -9.55 17.19 10.27
CA ARG A 185 -10.42 16.03 10.44
C ARG A 185 -9.68 14.74 10.09
N TYR A 186 -10.11 13.66 10.69
CA TYR A 186 -9.62 12.30 10.43
C TYR A 186 -10.81 11.35 10.34
N ARG A 187 -10.57 10.19 9.72
CA ARG A 187 -11.57 9.14 9.55
C ARG A 187 -11.26 7.99 10.47
N ILE A 188 -12.24 7.58 11.27
CA ILE A 188 -12.22 6.32 12.02
C ILE A 188 -13.37 5.45 11.50
N GLY A 189 -13.04 4.24 11.04
CA GLY A 189 -14.03 3.37 10.39
C GLY A 189 -14.62 3.96 9.10
N ALA A 190 -15.84 4.51 9.17
CA ALA A 190 -16.55 5.13 8.05
C ALA A 190 -16.89 6.61 8.27
N GLU A 191 -16.54 7.17 9.43
CA GLU A 191 -16.98 8.49 9.87
C GLU A 191 -15.82 9.47 9.90
N TRP A 192 -16.07 10.69 9.41
CA TRP A 192 -15.15 11.82 9.57
C TRP A 192 -15.43 12.53 10.88
N GLN A 193 -14.38 12.74 11.67
CA GLN A 193 -14.43 13.42 12.96
C GLN A 193 -13.41 14.56 12.98
N ALA A 194 -13.66 15.57 13.81
CA ALA A 194 -12.66 16.61 14.05
C ALA A 194 -11.41 16.01 14.69
N LEU A 195 -10.24 16.48 14.30
CA LEU A 195 -8.98 16.02 14.90
C LEU A 195 -8.96 16.32 16.41
N PRO A 196 -8.64 15.33 17.27
CA PRO A 196 -8.44 15.55 18.70
C PRO A 196 -7.41 16.64 18.99
N GLN A 197 -7.65 17.46 20.01
CA GLN A 197 -6.76 18.56 20.40
C GLN A 197 -5.36 18.09 20.84
N HIS A 198 -5.22 16.84 21.27
CA HIS A 198 -3.92 16.29 21.71
C HIS A 198 -3.02 15.88 20.53
N TYR A 199 -3.58 15.66 19.33
CA TYR A 199 -2.77 15.61 18.13
C TYR A 199 -2.25 17.02 17.89
N ALA A 200 -0.94 17.20 18.03
CA ALA A 200 -0.30 18.50 17.99
C ALA A 200 -0.39 19.08 16.57
N LEU A 201 -1.52 19.72 16.25
CA LEU A 201 -1.65 20.60 15.09
C LEU A 201 -0.96 21.91 15.46
N ASP A 202 0.20 22.15 14.87
CA ASP A 202 0.77 23.49 14.88
C ASP A 202 -0.14 24.47 14.12
N THR A 203 0.24 25.75 14.09
CA THR A 203 -0.48 26.77 13.31
C THR A 203 -0.48 26.50 11.79
N GLN A 204 0.22 25.47 11.32
CA GLN A 204 0.34 25.07 9.92
C GLN A 204 -0.48 23.81 9.57
N CYS A 205 -1.26 23.28 10.53
CA CYS A 205 -2.04 22.03 10.40
C CYS A 205 -1.16 20.79 10.19
N THR A 206 0.04 20.77 10.77
CA THR A 206 0.91 19.60 10.78
C THR A 206 0.47 18.63 11.87
N LEU A 207 -0.02 17.43 11.53
CA LEU A 207 -0.20 16.33 12.47
C LEU A 207 1.17 15.84 12.95
N THR A 208 1.32 15.60 14.25
CA THR A 208 2.39 14.78 14.82
C THR A 208 1.76 13.68 15.69
N PHE A 209 1.90 12.42 15.26
CA PHE A 209 1.34 11.25 15.93
C PHE A 209 2.44 10.42 16.59
N ASP A 210 2.36 10.16 17.91
CA ASP A 210 3.30 9.31 18.65
C ASP A 210 2.91 7.84 18.45
N LEU A 211 3.82 7.03 17.88
CA LEU A 211 3.59 5.60 17.60
C LEU A 211 3.69 4.71 18.85
N LYS A 212 3.58 5.28 20.05
CA LYS A 212 3.19 4.53 21.26
C LYS A 212 1.69 4.23 21.30
N GLU A 213 0.90 5.03 20.60
CA GLU A 213 -0.56 4.87 20.52
C GLU A 213 -0.95 4.00 19.34
N GLU A 214 -2.00 3.20 19.50
CA GLU A 214 -2.55 2.46 18.36
C GLU A 214 -3.19 3.42 17.34
N ALA A 215 -3.16 3.04 16.07
CA ALA A 215 -3.74 3.81 14.99
C ALA A 215 -4.52 2.92 14.02
N ASP A 216 -5.69 3.39 13.60
CA ASP A 216 -6.41 2.94 12.40
C ASP A 216 -7.24 4.13 11.88
N PHE A 217 -6.53 5.07 11.25
CA PHE A 217 -7.06 6.38 10.89
C PHE A 217 -6.84 6.70 9.42
N GLY A 218 -7.83 7.33 8.79
CA GLY A 218 -7.69 7.93 7.45
C GLY A 218 -7.55 9.44 7.53
N PHE A 219 -6.70 10.02 6.70
CA PHE A 219 -6.46 11.46 6.65
C PHE A 219 -6.55 11.98 5.22
N GLN A 220 -6.90 13.26 5.10
CA GLN A 220 -6.85 14.00 3.84
C GLN A 220 -5.68 14.99 3.89
N PRO A 221 -4.93 15.16 2.78
CA PRO A 221 -3.83 16.10 2.75
C PRO A 221 -4.32 17.54 2.89
N TYR A 222 -3.44 18.39 3.44
CA TYR A 222 -3.62 19.84 3.51
C TYR A 222 -2.57 20.55 2.65
N LYS A 223 -2.86 21.81 2.27
CA LYS A 223 -2.09 22.67 1.31
C LYS A 223 -2.15 22.21 -0.15
N ASP A 224 -1.99 20.93 -0.43
CA ASP A 224 -2.10 20.35 -1.78
C ASP A 224 -3.28 19.36 -1.83
N PRO A 225 -4.39 19.68 -2.51
CA PRO A 225 -5.56 18.80 -2.51
C PRO A 225 -5.35 17.52 -3.32
N PHE A 226 -4.25 17.40 -4.06
CA PHE A 226 -3.95 16.26 -4.91
C PHE A 226 -2.94 15.29 -4.30
N GLY A 227 -2.36 15.59 -3.12
CA GLY A 227 -1.29 14.77 -2.58
C GLY A 227 -0.67 15.35 -1.32
N GLY A 228 0.24 14.59 -0.70
CA GLY A 228 0.87 14.98 0.54
C GLY A 228 2.23 14.35 0.75
N ALA A 229 2.89 14.75 1.82
CA ALA A 229 4.11 14.13 2.33
C ALA A 229 3.86 13.64 3.75
N ILE A 230 4.13 12.36 3.98
CA ILE A 230 4.08 11.73 5.29
C ILE A 230 5.50 11.34 5.67
N VAL A 231 5.95 11.78 6.85
CA VAL A 231 7.28 11.51 7.38
C VAL A 231 7.15 10.55 8.56
N LEU A 232 7.76 9.37 8.44
CA LEU A 232 8.02 8.48 9.56
C LEU A 232 9.41 8.81 10.10
N GLU A 233 9.47 9.34 11.32
CA GLU A 233 10.72 9.57 12.03
C GLU A 233 10.93 8.47 13.06
N THR A 234 12.07 7.81 13.02
CA THR A 234 12.54 6.85 14.04
C THR A 234 13.91 7.27 14.54
N GLU A 235 14.41 6.63 15.58
CA GLU A 235 15.79 6.86 16.04
C GLU A 235 16.87 6.35 15.06
N LYS A 236 16.51 5.48 14.09
CA LYS A 236 17.48 4.88 13.15
C LYS A 236 17.43 5.44 11.74
N TYR A 237 16.29 5.95 11.32
CA TYR A 237 16.07 6.46 9.97
C TYR A 237 14.85 7.37 9.93
N THR A 238 14.81 8.21 8.90
CA THR A 238 13.62 8.94 8.47
C THR A 238 13.15 8.38 7.13
N LEU A 239 11.85 8.10 7.01
CA LEU A 239 11.24 7.71 5.74
C LEU A 239 10.20 8.74 5.34
N THR A 240 10.40 9.37 4.19
CA THR A 240 9.40 10.24 3.59
C THR A 240 8.63 9.51 2.51
N THR A 241 7.31 9.44 2.66
CA THR A 241 6.35 9.00 1.64
C THR A 241 5.69 10.23 1.03
N ARG A 242 6.05 10.58 -0.21
CA ARG A 242 5.35 11.61 -0.98
C ARG A 242 4.40 10.94 -1.95
N TYR A 243 3.19 11.47 -2.10
CA TYR A 243 2.27 10.94 -3.09
C TYR A 243 1.51 12.04 -3.82
N LYS A 244 1.07 11.74 -5.04
CA LYS A 244 0.25 12.62 -5.88
C LYS A 244 -0.76 11.79 -6.68
N ALA A 245 -2.00 12.25 -6.68
CA ALA A 245 -3.10 11.73 -7.50
C ALA A 245 -3.47 12.75 -8.59
N PRO A 246 -4.07 12.32 -9.71
CA PRO A 246 -4.55 13.23 -10.75
C PRO A 246 -5.81 14.02 -10.34
N SER A 247 -6.43 13.66 -9.22
CA SER A 247 -7.67 14.26 -8.73
C SER A 247 -7.66 14.44 -7.20
N GLN A 248 -8.65 15.16 -6.68
CA GLN A 248 -8.84 15.31 -5.23
C GLN A 248 -9.38 14.04 -4.56
N GLU A 249 -9.68 12.99 -5.33
CA GLU A 249 -10.05 11.67 -4.81
C GLU A 249 -8.80 10.97 -4.27
N ASN A 250 -8.30 11.40 -3.12
CA ASN A 250 -7.18 10.78 -2.44
C ASN A 250 -7.27 10.93 -0.92
N THR A 251 -6.71 9.95 -0.22
CA THR A 251 -6.47 9.92 1.22
C THR A 251 -5.18 9.17 1.50
N TRP A 252 -4.76 9.14 2.76
CA TRP A 252 -3.83 8.13 3.24
C TRP A 252 -4.32 7.53 4.55
N GLN A 253 -3.94 6.29 4.85
CA GLN A 253 -4.24 5.64 6.14
C GLN A 253 -2.98 5.42 6.98
N LEU A 254 -3.16 5.55 8.29
CA LEU A 254 -2.20 5.19 9.31
C LEU A 254 -2.75 3.98 10.05
N TYR A 255 -2.01 2.88 10.03
CA TYR A 255 -2.34 1.70 10.82
C TYR A 255 -1.14 1.27 11.67
N HIS A 256 -1.33 1.14 12.97
CA HIS A 256 -0.32 0.68 13.91
C HIS A 256 -1.00 -0.04 15.07
N PRO A 257 -0.89 -1.38 15.16
CA PRO A 257 -1.28 -2.10 16.36
C PRO A 257 -0.35 -1.72 17.52
N ALA A 258 -0.91 -1.49 18.71
CA ALA A 258 -0.14 -1.16 19.91
C ALA A 258 1.00 -2.18 20.14
N GLY A 259 2.23 -1.66 20.26
CA GLY A 259 3.42 -2.47 20.55
C GLY A 259 3.92 -3.34 19.39
N SER A 260 3.37 -3.17 18.18
CA SER A 260 3.88 -3.87 17.00
C SER A 260 5.24 -3.32 16.54
N SER A 261 5.99 -4.13 15.81
CA SER A 261 7.27 -3.77 15.19
C SER A 261 7.11 -3.01 13.87
N PHE A 262 5.89 -2.58 13.51
CA PHE A 262 5.63 -1.92 12.24
C PHE A 262 4.59 -0.82 12.34
N VAL A 263 4.62 0.08 11.36
CA VAL A 263 3.54 1.02 11.05
C VAL A 263 3.21 0.93 9.57
N CYS A 264 1.93 1.07 9.22
CA CYS A 264 1.50 1.20 7.85
C CYS A 264 1.16 2.64 7.52
N ILE A 265 1.73 3.13 6.42
CA ILE A 265 1.39 4.42 5.81
C ILE A 265 0.90 4.11 4.40
N GLU A 266 -0.37 4.44 4.14
CA GLU A 266 -1.10 3.88 3.00
C GLU A 266 -1.72 4.99 2.14
N PRO A 267 -0.95 5.63 1.23
CA PRO A 267 -1.53 6.49 0.21
C PRO A 267 -2.53 5.73 -0.67
N ILE A 268 -3.72 6.30 -0.89
CA ILE A 268 -4.82 5.69 -1.63
C ILE A 268 -5.48 6.73 -2.56
N SER A 269 -5.81 6.32 -3.78
CA SER A 269 -6.47 7.15 -4.80
C SER A 269 -8.00 7.25 -4.64
N ALA A 270 -8.50 7.43 -3.40
CA ALA A 270 -9.93 7.69 -3.13
C ALA A 270 -10.11 8.52 -1.85
N GLN A 271 -11.12 9.39 -1.78
CA GLN A 271 -11.45 10.05 -0.50
C GLN A 271 -12.16 9.11 0.47
N ASN A 272 -13.02 8.25 -0.05
CA ASN A 272 -13.64 7.18 0.71
C ASN A 272 -13.25 5.82 0.12
N PRO A 273 -12.10 5.25 0.52
CA PRO A 273 -11.66 3.95 -0.01
C PRO A 273 -12.69 2.83 0.03
N LYS A 274 -13.62 2.80 1.00
CA LYS A 274 -14.68 1.77 1.08
C LYS A 274 -15.81 1.98 0.05
N ARG A 275 -15.87 3.14 -0.58
CA ARG A 275 -16.84 3.55 -1.61
C ARG A 275 -16.15 4.48 -2.62
N PRO A 276 -15.21 3.96 -3.44
CA PRO A 276 -14.57 4.77 -4.47
C PRO A 276 -15.61 5.27 -5.48
N LEU A 277 -15.27 6.33 -6.21
CA LEU A 277 -16.18 6.98 -7.18
C LEU A 277 -15.63 6.98 -8.61
N LEU A 278 -14.41 6.50 -8.81
CA LEU A 278 -13.70 6.60 -10.08
C LEU A 278 -13.46 5.22 -10.66
N SER A 279 -13.75 5.03 -11.94
CA SER A 279 -13.36 3.83 -12.69
C SER A 279 -11.94 3.92 -13.26
N VAL A 280 -11.34 5.11 -13.21
CA VAL A 280 -9.95 5.36 -13.60
C VAL A 280 -9.26 6.08 -12.45
N SER A 281 -8.27 5.40 -11.88
CA SER A 281 -7.57 5.86 -10.69
C SER A 281 -6.06 5.68 -10.87
N SER A 282 -5.28 6.63 -10.36
CA SER A 282 -3.82 6.51 -10.37
C SER A 282 -3.17 7.23 -9.19
N LEU A 283 -1.96 6.79 -8.86
CA LEU A 283 -1.18 7.31 -7.74
C LEU A 283 0.31 7.26 -8.10
N ASP A 284 1.01 8.36 -7.94
CA ASP A 284 2.47 8.47 -8.01
C ASP A 284 3.00 8.60 -6.59
N ILE A 285 3.86 7.69 -6.16
CA ILE A 285 4.36 7.57 -4.80
C ILE A 285 5.89 7.58 -4.84
N LYS A 286 6.54 8.37 -4.00
CA LYS A 286 7.99 8.37 -3.81
C LYS A 286 8.34 8.09 -2.35
N LEU A 287 9.20 7.10 -2.15
CA LEU A 287 9.72 6.68 -0.85
C LEU A 287 11.20 7.05 -0.75
N SER A 288 11.56 7.91 0.18
CA SER A 288 12.94 8.35 0.41
C SER A 288 13.38 8.02 1.82
N ILE A 289 14.50 7.31 1.97
CA ILE A 289 15.09 6.92 3.26
C ILE A 289 16.25 7.88 3.52
N ASP A 290 16.28 8.52 4.69
CA ASP A 290 17.37 9.40 5.17
C ASP A 290 17.94 8.93 6.51
#